data_AF-A0A0U5B0R7-F1
#
_entry.id   AF-A0A0U5B0R7-F1
#
_cell.length_a   1.000
_cell.length_b   1.000
_cell.length_c   1.000
_cell.angle_alpha   90.00
_cell.angle_beta   90.00
_cell.angle_gamma   90.00
#
_symmetry.space_group_name_H-M   'P 1'
#
loop_
_entity.id
_entity.type
_entity.pdbx_description
1 polymer ?
#
loop_
_entity_poly.entity_id
_entity_poly.type
_entity_poly.pdbx_seq_one_letter_code
_entity_poly.pdbx_strand_id
1 'polypeptide(L)'
;MPRAYLVCGFLGSGKTTFIIKNLLPLFAGEPLSILVNDYGEISFDKIRLYQENLEVFGIEGSCICCSAGETFLKALYALKEKNSTLLIETSGVSEVFPIWEALETSGYTIEMTFTCLSLDLPEKLFNSPFIESQLESAQCLILTKADLVSDFLLEKRLKKIKALRKPFFIVYNGKAEESLKDFLKLKGSEGKLKNSFIHTQGIKPRFYTQTLRPQGFYLREEIENYLRSLPPEIYRVKGILRCAQSPIPLALNYSCGYISWERIEYPGEPFLTFIGEMPIEPYFKNFPLSVQREYLEELMLPLSAFDRRKNFAYLEGKFVSERKAVKETFKLLKKTPYLIVTQKNSSFPDRRVISLKDLTYSTLLDTEKEILKRPEKVLLFMNLPSAITSYFLQKLYKDYMIIHIGESYLLPQAYLSIRLDTPEKKKAWQNLFNFT
;
A
#
# COMPACT_ATOMS: atom_id res chain seq x y z
N MET A 1 -17.87 19.00 -25.20
CA MET A 1 -18.14 17.81 -24.37
C MET A 1 -16.88 17.49 -23.60
N PRO A 2 -16.96 17.13 -22.32
CA PRO A 2 -15.80 16.75 -21.52
C PRO A 2 -15.08 15.56 -22.15
N ARG A 3 -13.75 15.58 -22.14
CA ARG A 3 -12.90 14.57 -22.77
C ARG A 3 -12.56 13.47 -21.79
N ALA A 4 -12.47 12.24 -22.26
CA ALA A 4 -12.09 11.09 -21.44
C ALA A 4 -10.99 10.25 -22.11
N TYR A 5 -10.06 9.75 -21.30
CA TYR A 5 -9.04 8.77 -21.66
C TYR A 5 -9.24 7.52 -20.80
N LEU A 6 -9.25 6.35 -21.43
CA LEU A 6 -9.46 5.10 -20.75
C LEU A 6 -8.15 4.28 -20.74
N VAL A 7 -7.74 3.80 -19.57
CA VAL A 7 -6.55 2.95 -19.40
C VAL A 7 -6.99 1.60 -18.84
N CYS A 8 -6.90 0.60 -19.70
CA CYS A 8 -7.30 -0.79 -19.47
C CYS A 8 -6.10 -1.73 -19.43
N GLY A 9 -6.36 -3.00 -19.12
CA GLY A 9 -5.37 -4.07 -19.18
C GLY A 9 -5.35 -4.92 -17.91
N PHE A 10 -4.77 -6.10 -18.01
CA PHE A 10 -4.80 -7.11 -16.95
C PHE A 10 -4.21 -6.66 -15.61
N LEU A 11 -4.48 -7.42 -14.55
CA LEU A 11 -3.93 -7.19 -13.21
C LEU A 11 -2.40 -7.16 -13.26
N GLY A 12 -1.80 -6.14 -12.64
CA GLY A 12 -0.33 -6.00 -12.61
C GLY A 12 0.32 -5.57 -13.93
N SER A 13 -0.45 -5.19 -14.96
CA SER A 13 0.10 -4.78 -16.27
C SER A 13 0.74 -3.38 -16.29
N GLY A 14 0.83 -2.70 -15.15
CA GLY A 14 1.50 -1.40 -15.05
C GLY A 14 0.65 -0.18 -15.40
N LYS A 15 -0.69 -0.31 -15.48
CA LYS A 15 -1.64 0.80 -15.76
C LYS A 15 -1.35 2.08 -14.96
N THR A 16 -1.37 2.01 -13.63
CA THR A 16 -1.10 3.16 -12.75
C THR A 16 0.28 3.78 -13.00
N THR A 17 1.30 2.94 -13.25
CA THR A 17 2.65 3.43 -13.57
C THR A 17 2.69 4.12 -14.93
N PHE A 18 1.98 3.58 -15.92
CA PHE A 18 1.84 4.18 -17.23
C PHE A 18 1.18 5.56 -17.13
N ILE A 19 0.08 5.66 -16.37
CA ILE A 19 -0.61 6.92 -16.08
C ILE A 19 0.38 7.93 -15.50
N ILE A 20 1.02 7.59 -14.36
CA ILE A 20 1.90 8.50 -13.63
C ILE A 20 3.08 8.96 -14.48
N LYS A 21 3.79 8.03 -15.13
CA LYS A 21 5.06 8.34 -15.79
C LYS A 21 4.90 8.88 -17.21
N ASN A 22 3.77 8.62 -17.88
CA ASN A 22 3.62 8.88 -19.32
C ASN A 22 2.43 9.75 -19.66
N LEU A 23 1.28 9.57 -19.01
CA LEU A 23 0.09 10.36 -19.32
C LEU A 23 0.03 11.67 -18.52
N LEU A 24 0.26 11.64 -17.20
CA LEU A 24 0.21 12.87 -16.38
C LEU A 24 1.11 13.99 -16.89
N PRO A 25 2.38 13.73 -17.32
CA PRO A 25 3.23 14.79 -17.85
C PRO A 25 2.66 15.47 -19.11
N LEU A 26 1.74 14.82 -19.83
CA LEU A 26 1.11 15.37 -21.03
C LEU A 26 -0.09 16.28 -20.72
N PHE A 27 -0.70 16.11 -19.56
CA PHE A 27 -1.82 16.93 -19.08
C PHE A 27 -1.36 18.04 -18.11
N ALA A 28 -0.05 18.27 -18.02
CA ALA A 28 0.51 19.31 -17.16
C ALA A 28 -0.04 20.69 -17.58
N GLY A 29 -0.72 21.37 -16.65
CA GLY A 29 -1.35 22.67 -16.89
C GLY A 29 -2.81 22.60 -17.36
N GLU A 30 -3.39 21.42 -17.54
CA GLU A 30 -4.82 21.23 -17.80
C GLU A 30 -5.57 20.74 -16.54
N PRO A 31 -6.84 21.12 -16.34
CA PRO A 31 -7.65 20.53 -15.29
C PRO A 31 -7.87 19.04 -15.60
N LEU A 32 -7.32 18.16 -14.76
CA LEU A 32 -7.38 16.71 -14.90
C LEU A 32 -8.02 16.08 -13.66
N SER A 33 -9.05 15.26 -13.86
CA SER A 33 -9.59 14.37 -12.84
C SER A 33 -9.20 12.94 -13.15
N ILE A 34 -8.77 12.19 -12.14
CA ILE A 34 -8.43 10.77 -12.28
C ILE A 34 -9.47 9.94 -11.55
N LEU A 35 -10.11 9.02 -12.26
CA LEU A 35 -11.03 8.06 -11.69
C LEU A 35 -10.40 6.66 -11.70
N VAL A 36 -10.07 6.17 -10.51
CA VAL A 36 -9.49 4.83 -10.35
C VAL A 36 -10.57 3.86 -9.92
N ASN A 37 -10.84 2.89 -10.78
CA ASN A 37 -11.66 1.72 -10.45
C ASN A 37 -10.73 0.59 -9.98
N ASP A 38 -10.26 0.66 -8.73
CA ASP A 38 -9.49 -0.43 -8.11
C ASP A 38 -10.45 -1.41 -7.43
N TYR A 39 -10.05 -2.68 -7.42
CA TYR A 39 -10.83 -3.75 -6.81
C TYR A 39 -10.39 -3.93 -5.35
N GLY A 40 -11.24 -3.56 -4.38
CA GLY A 40 -10.98 -3.74 -2.94
C GLY A 40 -11.59 -2.65 -2.05
N GLU A 41 -11.49 -2.82 -0.72
CA GLU A 41 -12.01 -1.86 0.28
C GLU A 41 -11.16 -0.57 0.36
N ILE A 42 -9.92 -0.57 -0.16
CA ILE A 42 -9.02 0.59 -0.18
C ILE A 42 -8.31 0.63 -1.52
N SER A 43 -8.33 1.79 -2.18
CA SER A 43 -7.53 2.01 -3.39
C SER A 43 -6.12 2.45 -2.99
N PHE A 44 -5.17 1.51 -3.02
CA PHE A 44 -3.73 1.83 -2.90
C PHE A 44 -3.29 2.81 -3.99
N ASP A 45 -3.92 2.68 -5.15
CA ASP A 45 -3.63 3.52 -6.31
C ASP A 45 -4.09 4.97 -6.05
N LYS A 46 -5.16 5.21 -5.26
CA LYS A 46 -5.50 6.57 -4.74
C LYS A 46 -4.34 7.15 -3.94
N ILE A 47 -3.80 6.42 -2.96
CA ILE A 47 -2.74 6.93 -2.06
C ILE A 47 -1.50 7.32 -2.85
N ARG A 48 -1.09 6.47 -3.80
CA ARG A 48 0.05 6.72 -4.67
C ARG A 48 -0.16 7.93 -5.58
N LEU A 49 -1.37 8.14 -6.10
CA LEU A 49 -1.69 9.28 -6.95
C LEU A 49 -1.92 10.58 -6.14
N TYR A 50 -2.40 10.49 -4.90
CA TYR A 50 -2.53 11.65 -4.00
C TYR A 50 -1.19 12.27 -3.65
N GLN A 51 -0.12 11.48 -3.55
CA GLN A 51 1.24 11.98 -3.30
C GLN A 51 1.75 12.92 -4.41
N GLU A 52 1.12 12.91 -5.59
CA GLU A 52 1.45 13.78 -6.73
C GLU A 52 0.58 15.05 -6.80
N ASN A 53 -0.17 15.40 -5.73
CA ASN A 53 -1.10 16.56 -5.66
C ASN A 53 -2.24 16.54 -6.72
N LEU A 54 -2.71 15.34 -7.10
CA LEU A 54 -3.76 15.18 -8.11
C LEU A 54 -5.14 15.06 -7.46
N GLU A 55 -6.17 15.51 -8.18
CA GLU A 55 -7.55 15.25 -7.77
C GLU A 55 -7.98 13.84 -8.20
N VAL A 56 -7.85 12.90 -7.26
CA VAL A 56 -8.12 11.48 -7.50
C VAL A 56 -9.45 11.10 -6.86
N PHE A 57 -10.33 10.56 -7.69
CA PHE A 57 -11.58 9.94 -7.30
C PHE A 57 -11.41 8.44 -7.43
N GLY A 58 -12.05 7.67 -6.57
CA GLY A 58 -12.07 6.24 -6.79
C GLY A 58 -13.28 5.60 -6.17
N ILE A 59 -13.70 4.55 -6.84
CA ILE A 59 -14.93 3.83 -6.57
C ILE A 59 -14.54 2.63 -5.74
N GLU A 60 -15.01 2.61 -4.50
CA GLU A 60 -14.77 1.52 -3.55
C GLU A 60 -15.86 0.46 -3.70
N GLY A 61 -15.47 -0.82 -3.63
CA GLY A 61 -16.40 -1.95 -3.73
C GLY A 61 -16.22 -2.84 -4.97
N SER A 62 -17.14 -3.79 -5.15
CA SER A 62 -17.13 -4.79 -6.23
C SER A 62 -17.07 -4.13 -7.61
N CYS A 63 -16.31 -4.74 -8.53
CA CYS A 63 -16.08 -4.24 -9.90
C CYS A 63 -17.29 -3.51 -10.52
N ILE A 64 -17.01 -2.42 -11.26
CA ILE A 64 -17.98 -1.70 -12.13
C ILE A 64 -18.80 -2.65 -13.03
N CYS A 65 -18.24 -3.80 -13.42
CA CYS A 65 -18.95 -4.81 -14.24
C CYS A 65 -20.12 -5.50 -13.55
N CYS A 66 -20.19 -5.44 -12.22
CA CYS A 66 -20.81 -6.52 -11.46
C CYS A 66 -21.73 -6.04 -10.32
N SER A 67 -21.62 -4.78 -9.86
CA SER A 67 -22.57 -4.18 -8.89
C SER A 67 -22.48 -2.65 -8.73
N ALA A 68 -21.38 -2.01 -9.16
CA ALA A 68 -21.09 -0.60 -8.86
C ALA A 68 -21.54 0.41 -9.95
N GLY A 69 -22.44 0.02 -10.85
CA GLY A 69 -22.88 0.87 -11.99
C GLY A 69 -23.46 2.22 -11.55
N GLU A 70 -24.28 2.24 -10.49
CA GLU A 70 -24.89 3.47 -9.99
C GLU A 70 -23.85 4.42 -9.37
N THR A 71 -22.90 3.88 -8.60
CA THR A 71 -21.80 4.66 -8.00
C THR A 71 -20.88 5.23 -9.07
N PHE A 72 -20.59 4.46 -10.12
CA PHE A 72 -19.79 4.92 -11.26
C PHE A 72 -20.50 6.06 -12.00
N LEU A 73 -21.78 5.92 -12.34
CA LEU A 73 -22.56 6.98 -12.99
C LEU A 73 -22.61 8.25 -12.14
N LYS A 74 -22.86 8.13 -10.82
CA LYS A 74 -22.82 9.28 -9.89
C LYS A 74 -21.46 9.99 -9.90
N ALA A 75 -20.36 9.23 -9.89
CA ALA A 75 -19.02 9.80 -10.00
C ALA A 75 -18.81 10.51 -11.34
N LEU A 76 -19.25 9.91 -12.46
CA LEU A 76 -19.18 10.53 -13.79
C LEU A 76 -19.96 11.85 -13.86
N TYR A 77 -21.15 11.92 -13.26
CA TYR A 77 -21.94 13.15 -13.19
C TYR A 77 -21.23 14.24 -12.37
N ALA A 78 -20.74 13.92 -11.17
CA ALA A 78 -20.03 14.88 -10.32
C ALA A 78 -18.74 15.41 -10.99
N LEU A 79 -18.02 14.55 -11.71
CA LEU A 79 -16.81 14.92 -12.45
C LEU A 79 -17.11 15.78 -13.67
N LYS A 80 -18.30 15.62 -14.28
CA LYS A 80 -18.73 16.38 -15.44
C LYS A 80 -18.84 17.87 -15.14
N GLU A 81 -19.34 18.21 -13.95
CA GLU A 81 -19.50 19.59 -13.49
C GLU A 81 -18.17 20.33 -13.34
N LYS A 82 -17.06 19.61 -13.17
CA LYS A 82 -15.72 20.19 -13.02
C LYS A 82 -15.09 20.66 -14.33
N ASN A 83 -15.67 20.33 -15.49
CA ASN A 83 -15.11 20.64 -16.83
C ASN A 83 -13.62 20.23 -17.00
N SER A 84 -13.22 19.15 -16.33
CA SER A 84 -11.85 18.60 -16.42
C SER A 84 -11.76 17.50 -17.46
N THR A 85 -10.56 17.28 -18.01
CA THR A 85 -10.25 16.04 -18.73
C THR A 85 -10.33 14.88 -17.74
N LEU A 86 -11.02 13.80 -18.10
CA LEU A 86 -11.18 12.64 -17.25
C LEU A 86 -10.23 11.52 -17.68
N LEU A 87 -9.36 11.05 -16.78
CA LEU A 87 -8.55 9.86 -16.99
C LEU A 87 -9.10 8.72 -16.13
N ILE A 88 -9.35 7.56 -16.72
CA ILE A 88 -9.99 6.44 -16.04
C ILE A 88 -9.07 5.24 -16.07
N GLU A 89 -8.69 4.75 -14.90
CA GLU A 89 -8.05 3.45 -14.75
C GLU A 89 -9.13 2.38 -14.48
N THR A 90 -9.26 1.38 -15.35
CA THR A 90 -10.18 0.27 -15.12
C THR A 90 -9.58 -0.76 -14.18
N SER A 91 -10.42 -1.59 -13.53
CA SER A 91 -9.90 -2.75 -12.81
C SER A 91 -9.22 -3.71 -13.80
N GLY A 92 -8.26 -4.50 -13.30
CA GLY A 92 -7.50 -5.42 -14.15
C GLY A 92 -8.30 -6.61 -14.69
N VAL A 93 -9.54 -6.80 -14.23
CA VAL A 93 -10.47 -7.85 -14.70
C VAL A 93 -11.75 -7.26 -15.29
N SER A 94 -11.79 -5.94 -15.49
CA SER A 94 -12.96 -5.28 -16.07
C SER A 94 -13.06 -5.53 -17.56
N GLU A 95 -14.29 -5.78 -18.00
CA GLU A 95 -14.71 -5.59 -19.38
C GLU A 95 -14.66 -4.10 -19.73
N VAL A 96 -14.08 -3.79 -20.90
CA VAL A 96 -13.87 -2.40 -21.33
C VAL A 96 -15.16 -1.79 -21.89
N PHE A 97 -15.97 -2.60 -22.59
CA PHE A 97 -17.18 -2.12 -23.27
C PHE A 97 -18.21 -1.47 -22.34
N PRO A 98 -18.59 -2.06 -21.18
CA PRO A 98 -19.58 -1.43 -20.30
C PRO A 98 -19.12 -0.08 -19.74
N ILE A 99 -17.81 0.09 -19.52
CA ILE A 99 -17.22 1.35 -19.05
C ILE A 99 -17.27 2.39 -20.17
N TRP A 100 -16.91 1.97 -21.39
CA TRP A 100 -16.98 2.80 -22.58
C TRP A 100 -18.40 3.29 -22.87
N GLU A 101 -19.39 2.39 -22.84
CA GLU A 101 -20.81 2.70 -23.07
C GLU A 101 -21.36 3.67 -22.00
N ALA A 102 -21.01 3.45 -20.73
CA ALA A 102 -21.40 4.33 -19.64
C ALA A 102 -20.81 5.75 -19.78
N LEU A 103 -19.59 5.90 -20.29
CA LEU A 103 -18.96 7.19 -20.56
C LEU A 103 -19.66 7.94 -21.70
N GLU A 104 -19.91 7.27 -22.82
CA GLU A 104 -20.63 7.87 -23.95
C GLU A 104 -22.03 8.30 -23.52
N THR A 105 -22.76 7.44 -22.82
CA THR A 105 -24.12 7.73 -22.33
C THR A 105 -24.13 8.89 -21.32
N SER A 106 -23.05 9.05 -20.54
CA SER A 106 -22.86 10.18 -19.62
C SER A 106 -22.43 11.47 -20.33
N GLY A 107 -22.22 11.45 -21.64
CA GLY A 107 -21.89 12.61 -22.48
C GLY A 107 -20.41 12.99 -22.47
N TYR A 108 -19.51 12.04 -22.19
CA TYR A 108 -18.07 12.20 -22.40
C TYR A 108 -17.69 11.86 -23.84
N THR A 109 -16.72 12.59 -24.39
CA THR A 109 -16.04 12.20 -25.63
C THR A 109 -14.81 11.39 -25.26
N ILE A 110 -14.76 10.11 -25.66
CA ILE A 110 -13.60 9.26 -25.40
C ILE A 110 -12.56 9.51 -26.50
N GLU A 111 -11.42 10.11 -26.11
CA GLU A 111 -10.34 10.48 -27.03
C GLU A 111 -9.48 9.27 -27.40
N MET A 112 -9.20 8.40 -26.41
CA MET A 112 -8.35 7.23 -26.59
C MET A 112 -8.61 6.17 -25.52
N THR A 113 -8.52 4.90 -25.93
CA THR A 113 -8.42 3.74 -25.03
C THR A 113 -7.06 3.08 -25.15
N PHE A 114 -6.29 3.11 -24.07
CA PHE A 114 -5.01 2.40 -23.94
C PHE A 114 -5.23 1.04 -23.26
N THR A 115 -4.65 -0.02 -23.82
CA THR A 115 -4.61 -1.33 -23.16
C THR A 115 -3.16 -1.65 -22.80
N CYS A 116 -2.85 -1.63 -21.50
CA CYS A 116 -1.56 -2.03 -20.96
C CYS A 116 -1.43 -3.57 -20.96
N LEU A 117 -0.48 -4.09 -21.72
CA LEU A 117 -0.15 -5.51 -21.82
C LEU A 117 1.24 -5.76 -21.25
N SER A 118 1.32 -6.54 -20.18
CA SER A 118 2.59 -6.92 -19.57
C SER A 118 3.28 -8.00 -20.41
N LEU A 119 4.50 -7.72 -20.87
CA LEU A 119 5.26 -8.64 -21.71
C LEU A 119 5.92 -9.77 -20.92
N ASP A 120 5.88 -9.76 -19.60
CA ASP A 120 6.40 -10.81 -18.72
C ASP A 120 5.33 -11.83 -18.28
N LEU A 121 4.06 -11.68 -18.71
CA LEU A 121 2.99 -12.61 -18.32
C LEU A 121 3.36 -14.06 -18.65
N PRO A 122 3.04 -15.06 -17.81
CA PRO A 122 3.22 -16.46 -18.16
C PRO A 122 2.57 -16.82 -19.50
N GLU A 123 3.17 -17.74 -20.27
CA GLU A 123 2.73 -18.05 -21.64
C GLU A 123 1.26 -18.52 -21.72
N LYS A 124 0.81 -19.32 -20.75
CA LYS A 124 -0.59 -19.76 -20.64
C LYS A 124 -1.54 -18.56 -20.51
N LEU A 125 -1.18 -17.59 -19.68
CA LEU A 125 -2.00 -16.41 -19.42
C LEU A 125 -1.93 -15.40 -20.57
N PHE A 126 -0.76 -15.20 -21.19
CA PHE A 126 -0.61 -14.33 -22.35
C PHE A 126 -1.46 -14.77 -23.55
N ASN A 127 -1.75 -16.07 -23.65
CA ASN A 127 -2.62 -16.65 -24.66
C ASN A 127 -4.01 -17.02 -24.11
N SER A 128 -4.41 -16.45 -22.96
CA SER A 128 -5.75 -16.72 -22.43
C SER A 128 -6.81 -15.98 -23.26
N PRO A 129 -8.03 -16.53 -23.38
CA PRO A 129 -9.15 -15.86 -24.06
C PRO A 129 -9.43 -14.46 -23.51
N PHE A 130 -9.16 -14.24 -22.22
CA PHE A 130 -9.31 -12.93 -21.59
C PHE A 130 -8.32 -11.90 -22.12
N ILE A 131 -7.02 -12.25 -22.16
CA ILE A 131 -6.01 -11.35 -22.72
C ILE A 131 -6.29 -11.12 -24.19
N GLU A 132 -6.67 -12.16 -24.95
CA GLU A 132 -7.04 -12.03 -26.36
C GLU A 132 -8.20 -11.05 -26.55
N SER A 133 -9.27 -11.15 -25.74
CA SER A 133 -10.38 -10.20 -25.78
C SER A 133 -9.94 -8.76 -25.46
N GLN A 134 -9.06 -8.55 -24.47
CA GLN A 134 -8.51 -7.21 -24.17
C GLN A 134 -7.66 -6.66 -25.33
N LEU A 135 -6.91 -7.52 -26.02
CA LEU A 135 -6.11 -7.15 -27.19
C LEU A 135 -7.01 -6.81 -28.38
N GLU A 136 -8.08 -7.56 -28.59
CA GLU A 136 -9.09 -7.33 -29.63
C GLU A 136 -9.89 -6.04 -29.42
N SER A 137 -10.16 -5.66 -28.17
CA SER A 137 -10.85 -4.41 -27.85
C SER A 137 -9.94 -3.17 -27.81
N ALA A 138 -8.62 -3.36 -27.77
CA ALA A 138 -7.66 -2.25 -27.62
C ALA A 138 -7.66 -1.30 -28.83
N GLN A 139 -7.62 0.01 -28.60
CA GLN A 139 -7.36 0.99 -29.66
C GLN A 139 -5.87 1.29 -29.79
N CYS A 140 -5.17 1.39 -28.66
CA CYS A 140 -3.73 1.55 -28.58
C CYS A 140 -3.16 0.59 -27.53
N LEU A 141 -2.11 -0.15 -27.87
CA LEU A 141 -1.46 -1.10 -26.98
C LEU A 141 -0.23 -0.47 -26.31
N ILE A 142 -0.13 -0.62 -25.01
CA ILE A 142 1.03 -0.18 -24.23
C ILE A 142 1.73 -1.43 -23.72
N LEU A 143 2.88 -1.78 -24.30
CA LEU A 143 3.61 -3.01 -24.02
C LEU A 143 4.56 -2.78 -22.84
N THR A 144 4.15 -3.18 -21.65
CA THR A 144 4.86 -2.88 -20.40
C THR A 144 5.83 -3.99 -20.00
N LYS A 145 6.79 -3.61 -19.14
CA LYS A 145 7.82 -4.50 -18.59
C LYS A 145 8.65 -5.20 -19.67
N ALA A 146 8.92 -4.51 -20.78
CA ALA A 146 9.80 -4.99 -21.83
C ALA A 146 11.23 -5.24 -21.32
N ASP A 147 11.65 -4.50 -20.30
CA ASP A 147 12.92 -4.65 -19.59
C ASP A 147 13.06 -5.96 -18.79
N LEU A 148 11.96 -6.68 -18.54
CA LEU A 148 11.97 -7.93 -17.75
C LEU A 148 11.98 -9.20 -18.62
N VAL A 149 12.02 -9.08 -19.95
CA VAL A 149 11.98 -10.23 -20.85
C VAL A 149 13.20 -10.33 -21.74
N SER A 150 13.56 -11.56 -22.11
CA SER A 150 14.61 -11.81 -23.11
C SER A 150 14.19 -11.33 -24.50
N ASP A 151 15.17 -10.98 -25.33
CA ASP A 151 14.96 -10.55 -26.72
C ASP A 151 14.16 -11.60 -27.52
N PHE A 152 14.44 -12.88 -27.29
CA PHE A 152 13.70 -13.99 -27.92
C PHE A 152 12.20 -13.95 -27.58
N LEU A 153 11.86 -13.78 -26.31
CA LEU A 153 10.47 -13.72 -25.87
C LEU A 153 9.78 -12.44 -26.35
N LEU A 154 10.50 -11.31 -26.33
CA LEU A 154 10.03 -10.03 -26.84
C LEU A 154 9.65 -10.15 -28.33
N GLU A 155 10.54 -10.68 -29.17
CA GLU A 155 10.28 -10.89 -30.59
C GLU A 155 9.08 -11.81 -30.83
N LYS A 156 8.99 -12.92 -30.08
CA LYS A 156 7.85 -13.86 -30.16
C LYS A 156 6.52 -13.14 -29.88
N ARG A 157 6.45 -12.32 -28.83
CA ARG A 157 5.23 -11.57 -28.48
C ARG A 157 4.93 -10.46 -29.47
N LEU A 158 5.95 -9.73 -29.94
CA LEU A 158 5.79 -8.69 -30.94
C LEU A 158 5.25 -9.21 -32.27
N LYS A 159 5.62 -10.44 -32.68
CA LYS A 159 5.02 -11.07 -33.87
C LYS A 159 3.50 -11.22 -33.74
N LYS A 160 3.00 -11.70 -32.58
CA LYS A 160 1.55 -11.81 -32.29
C LYS A 160 0.89 -10.42 -32.28
N ILE A 161 1.51 -9.45 -31.62
CA ILE A 161 0.95 -8.09 -31.48
C ILE A 161 0.90 -7.35 -32.82
N LYS A 162 1.94 -7.46 -33.65
CA LYS A 162 1.97 -6.86 -35.00
C LYS A 162 0.86 -7.42 -35.90
N ALA A 163 0.47 -8.68 -35.73
CA ALA A 163 -0.63 -9.29 -36.48
C ALA A 163 -1.99 -8.62 -36.22
N LEU A 164 -2.17 -7.96 -35.07
CA LEU A 164 -3.40 -7.22 -34.73
C LEU A 164 -3.56 -5.91 -35.52
N ARG A 165 -2.49 -5.41 -36.16
CA ARG A 165 -2.47 -4.16 -36.95
C ARG A 165 -2.98 -2.94 -36.16
N LYS A 166 -2.64 -2.87 -34.87
CA LYS A 166 -2.98 -1.76 -33.96
C LYS A 166 -1.74 -0.96 -33.60
N PRO A 167 -1.86 0.35 -33.33
CA PRO A 167 -0.76 1.13 -32.80
C PRO A 167 -0.34 0.55 -31.45
N PHE A 168 0.98 0.42 -31.24
CA PHE A 168 1.53 -0.02 -29.98
C PHE A 168 2.81 0.75 -29.64
N PHE A 169 3.08 0.90 -28.35
CA PHE A 169 4.28 1.55 -27.82
C PHE A 169 4.93 0.66 -26.78
N ILE A 170 6.24 0.50 -26.87
CA ILE A 170 7.01 -0.29 -25.91
C ILE A 170 7.38 0.59 -24.72
N VAL A 171 7.29 0.04 -23.52
CA VAL A 171 7.59 0.71 -22.26
C VAL A 171 8.70 -0.02 -21.53
N TYR A 172 9.82 0.67 -21.34
CA TYR A 172 10.98 0.21 -20.58
C TYR A 172 11.06 0.95 -19.25
N ASN A 173 11.20 0.23 -18.14
CA ASN A 173 11.29 0.81 -16.79
C ASN A 173 10.12 1.78 -16.46
N GLY A 174 8.95 1.50 -17.03
CA GLY A 174 7.74 2.32 -16.89
C GLY A 174 7.70 3.60 -17.73
N LYS A 175 8.68 3.84 -18.63
CA LYS A 175 8.67 4.96 -19.59
C LYS A 175 8.44 4.46 -21.01
N ALA A 176 7.46 5.03 -21.69
CA ALA A 176 7.15 4.77 -23.08
C ALA A 176 8.16 5.46 -24.02
N GLU A 177 8.29 4.93 -25.23
CA GLU A 177 9.01 5.58 -26.33
C GLU A 177 8.45 7.00 -26.61
N GLU A 178 9.32 7.92 -27.04
CA GLU A 178 8.96 9.33 -27.26
C GLU A 178 7.86 9.52 -28.30
N SER A 179 7.80 8.61 -29.28
CA SER A 179 6.79 8.55 -30.34
C SER A 179 5.35 8.51 -29.81
N LEU A 180 5.12 8.05 -28.58
CA LEU A 180 3.80 8.10 -27.95
C LEU A 180 3.29 9.54 -27.80
N LYS A 181 4.19 10.47 -27.44
CA LYS A 181 3.81 11.89 -27.26
C LYS A 181 3.36 12.50 -28.59
N ASP A 182 4.10 12.20 -29.65
CA ASP A 182 3.80 12.71 -31.00
C ASP A 182 2.51 12.10 -31.54
N PHE A 183 2.29 10.81 -31.31
CA PHE A 183 1.05 10.13 -31.67
C PHE A 183 -0.18 10.78 -31.02
N LEU A 184 -0.10 11.13 -29.73
CA LEU A 184 -1.21 11.77 -29.02
C LEU A 184 -1.46 13.20 -29.49
N LYS A 185 -0.40 13.95 -29.83
CA LYS A 185 -0.53 15.31 -30.40
C LYS A 185 -1.19 15.29 -31.77
N LEU A 186 -0.77 14.39 -32.67
CA LEU A 186 -1.31 14.26 -34.02
C LEU A 186 -2.79 13.84 -34.01
N LYS A 187 -3.17 12.94 -33.10
CA LYS A 187 -4.57 12.51 -32.93
C LYS A 187 -5.45 13.58 -32.31
N GLY A 188 -4.90 14.50 -31.51
CA GLY A 188 -5.64 15.68 -31.03
C GLY A 188 -5.99 16.68 -32.13
N SER A 189 -5.22 16.70 -33.23
CA SER A 189 -5.44 17.60 -34.38
C SER A 189 -6.30 17.00 -35.50
N GLU A 190 -6.29 15.67 -35.69
CA GLU A 190 -7.13 14.98 -36.66
C GLU A 190 -8.40 14.45 -35.99
N GLY A 191 -9.53 15.12 -36.22
CA GLY A 191 -10.80 14.84 -35.58
C GLY A 191 -11.19 13.35 -35.56
N LYS A 192 -11.74 12.93 -34.41
CA LYS A 192 -12.49 11.70 -34.10
C LYS A 192 -12.15 10.48 -34.98
N LEU A 193 -11.41 9.53 -34.40
CA LEU A 193 -11.52 8.14 -34.86
C LEU A 193 -12.99 7.69 -34.73
N LYS A 194 -13.73 7.67 -35.85
CA LYS A 194 -14.97 6.90 -35.96
C LYS A 194 -14.60 5.42 -35.90
N ASN A 195 -14.39 4.90 -34.70
CA ASN A 195 -14.08 3.50 -34.50
C ASN A 195 -15.23 2.85 -33.74
N SER A 196 -15.93 1.96 -34.43
CA SER A 196 -16.83 0.99 -33.81
C SER A 196 -16.01 0.17 -32.81
N PHE A 197 -16.37 0.27 -31.53
CA PHE A 197 -15.90 -0.70 -30.54
C PHE A 197 -16.41 -2.07 -30.98
N ILE A 198 -15.51 -2.99 -31.33
CA ILE A 198 -15.91 -4.34 -31.75
C ILE A 198 -16.22 -5.12 -30.47
N HIS A 199 -17.51 -5.34 -30.20
CA HIS A 199 -17.94 -6.20 -29.11
C HIS A 199 -17.74 -7.67 -29.52
N THR A 200 -16.61 -8.26 -29.16
CA THR A 200 -16.42 -9.72 -29.24
C THR A 200 -17.15 -10.36 -28.07
N GLN A 201 -18.17 -11.19 -28.35
CA GLN A 201 -18.78 -12.09 -27.35
C GLN A 201 -17.77 -13.21 -27.01
N GLY A 202 -16.69 -12.86 -26.31
CA GLY A 202 -15.73 -13.84 -25.78
C GLY A 202 -16.35 -14.63 -24.63
N ILE A 203 -15.87 -15.87 -24.44
CA ILE A 203 -16.18 -16.67 -23.25
C ILE A 203 -15.78 -15.84 -22.03
N LYS A 204 -16.75 -15.45 -21.19
CA LYS A 204 -16.49 -14.69 -19.97
C LYS A 204 -15.64 -15.57 -19.03
N PRO A 205 -14.38 -15.22 -18.75
CA PRO A 205 -13.66 -15.91 -17.70
C PRO A 205 -14.41 -15.69 -16.38
N ARG A 206 -14.71 -16.77 -15.69
CA ARG A 206 -15.33 -16.70 -14.37
C ARG A 206 -14.26 -16.39 -13.35
N PHE A 207 -14.12 -15.11 -13.01
CA PHE A 207 -13.28 -14.72 -11.89
C PHE A 207 -13.97 -15.02 -10.56
N TYR A 208 -13.21 -15.59 -9.65
CA TYR A 208 -13.57 -15.73 -8.25
C TYR A 208 -12.89 -14.62 -7.47
N THR A 209 -13.60 -14.13 -6.47
CA THR A 209 -13.04 -13.23 -5.48
C THR A 209 -13.40 -13.72 -4.11
N GLN A 210 -12.41 -13.73 -3.23
CA GLN A 210 -12.62 -13.96 -1.81
C GLN A 210 -11.75 -13.00 -1.00
N THR A 211 -12.32 -12.44 0.06
CA THR A 211 -11.60 -11.63 1.04
C THR A 211 -11.34 -12.44 2.30
N LEU A 212 -10.07 -12.53 2.70
CA LEU A 212 -9.65 -13.05 3.99
C LEU A 212 -9.49 -11.88 4.97
N ARG A 213 -9.94 -12.04 6.22
CA ARG A 213 -9.77 -11.04 7.29
C ARG A 213 -8.85 -11.59 8.40
N PRO A 214 -7.53 -11.51 8.20
CA PRO A 214 -6.56 -12.11 9.11
C PRO A 214 -6.49 -11.38 10.46
N GLN A 215 -6.34 -12.13 11.54
CA GLN A 215 -6.31 -11.62 12.91
C GLN A 215 -4.90 -11.74 13.50
N GLY A 216 -4.40 -10.67 14.12
CA GLY A 216 -3.06 -10.66 14.75
C GLY A 216 -1.93 -10.17 13.83
N PHE A 217 -0.69 -10.50 14.18
CA PHE A 217 0.53 -10.09 13.46
C PHE A 217 1.12 -11.28 12.71
N TYR A 218 1.70 -11.05 11.53
CA TYR A 218 2.24 -12.12 10.68
C TYR A 218 3.70 -11.85 10.31
N LEU A 219 4.51 -12.90 10.12
CA LEU A 219 5.84 -12.75 9.54
C LEU A 219 5.72 -12.47 8.05
N ARG A 220 6.37 -11.40 7.58
CA ARG A 220 6.38 -11.05 6.15
C ARG A 220 6.83 -12.21 5.27
N GLU A 221 7.87 -12.92 5.69
CA GLU A 221 8.45 -14.05 4.95
C GLU A 221 7.46 -15.22 4.79
N GLU A 222 6.70 -15.57 5.85
CA GLU A 222 5.69 -16.62 5.77
C GLU A 222 4.55 -16.26 4.82
N ILE A 223 4.13 -14.98 4.83
CA ILE A 223 3.14 -14.48 3.87
C ILE A 223 3.68 -14.54 2.45
N GLU A 224 4.93 -14.15 2.22
CA GLU A 224 5.55 -14.23 0.89
C GLU A 224 5.64 -15.68 0.39
N ASN A 225 6.04 -16.62 1.26
CA ASN A 225 6.09 -18.04 0.94
C ASN A 225 4.70 -18.60 0.62
N TYR A 226 3.69 -18.24 1.42
CA TYR A 226 2.29 -18.59 1.14
C TYR A 226 1.84 -18.07 -0.23
N LEU A 227 2.08 -16.79 -0.55
CA LEU A 227 1.70 -16.20 -1.84
C LEU A 227 2.40 -16.88 -3.02
N ARG A 228 3.68 -17.24 -2.87
CA ARG A 228 4.43 -17.97 -3.90
C ARG A 228 3.95 -19.41 -4.08
N SER A 229 3.34 -20.00 -3.05
CA SER A 229 2.76 -21.35 -3.11
C SER A 229 1.36 -21.38 -3.75
N LEU A 230 0.74 -20.22 -3.97
CA LEU A 230 -0.58 -20.16 -4.60
C LEU A 230 -0.51 -20.64 -6.05
N PRO A 231 -1.58 -21.27 -6.56
CA PRO A 231 -1.68 -21.62 -7.96
C PRO A 231 -1.52 -20.38 -8.85
N PRO A 232 -0.94 -20.52 -10.07
CA PRO A 232 -0.78 -19.42 -11.00
C PRO A 232 -2.11 -18.84 -11.49
N GLU A 233 -3.22 -19.55 -11.35
CA GLU A 233 -4.59 -19.09 -11.61
C GLU A 233 -5.11 -18.08 -10.56
N ILE A 234 -4.42 -17.91 -9.43
CA ILE A 234 -4.64 -16.79 -8.50
C ILE A 234 -3.71 -15.65 -8.92
N TYR A 235 -4.31 -14.66 -9.55
CA TYR A 235 -3.59 -13.61 -10.26
C TYR A 235 -3.19 -12.44 -9.38
N ARG A 236 -3.99 -12.12 -8.36
CA ARG A 236 -3.74 -10.95 -7.51
C ARG A 236 -4.19 -11.19 -6.09
N VAL A 237 -3.39 -10.66 -5.16
CA VAL A 237 -3.78 -10.50 -3.77
C VAL A 237 -3.42 -9.06 -3.39
N LYS A 238 -4.41 -8.28 -2.98
CA LYS A 238 -4.18 -6.92 -2.46
C LYS A 238 -4.81 -6.79 -1.09
N GLY A 239 -4.17 -6.07 -0.19
CA GLY A 239 -4.78 -5.74 1.08
C GLY A 239 -3.79 -5.23 2.11
N ILE A 240 -4.22 -5.19 3.36
CA ILE A 240 -3.45 -4.67 4.49
C ILE A 240 -3.25 -5.76 5.52
N LEU A 241 -2.01 -5.87 5.99
CA LEU A 241 -1.61 -6.77 7.06
C LEU A 241 -0.92 -6.03 8.19
N ARG A 242 -1.07 -6.57 9.40
CA ARG A 242 -0.19 -6.27 10.52
C ARG A 242 0.99 -7.23 10.44
N CYS A 243 2.17 -6.72 10.14
CA CYS A 243 3.38 -7.56 10.08
C CYS A 243 4.20 -7.41 11.35
N ALA A 244 4.70 -8.52 11.89
CA ALA A 244 5.49 -8.52 13.12
C ALA A 244 6.77 -7.67 13.03
N GLN A 245 7.25 -7.39 11.81
CA GLN A 245 8.42 -6.55 11.57
C GLN A 245 8.15 -5.04 11.56
N SER A 246 6.88 -4.61 11.68
CA SER A 246 6.51 -3.20 11.54
C SER A 246 5.46 -2.77 12.57
N PRO A 247 5.65 -1.63 13.27
CA PRO A 247 4.62 -1.06 14.13
C PRO A 247 3.48 -0.39 13.33
N ILE A 248 3.72 -0.08 12.05
CA ILE A 248 2.73 0.49 11.11
C ILE A 248 2.25 -0.64 10.18
N PRO A 249 0.95 -0.71 9.83
CA PRO A 249 0.42 -1.70 8.90
C PRO A 249 1.13 -1.64 7.54
N LEU A 250 1.19 -2.80 6.90
CA LEU A 250 1.78 -2.94 5.57
C LEU A 250 0.69 -3.23 4.54
N ALA A 251 0.68 -2.40 3.51
CA ALA A 251 0.07 -2.67 2.23
C ALA A 251 0.79 -3.84 1.55
N LEU A 252 0.04 -4.86 1.15
CA LEU A 252 0.52 -5.96 0.33
C LEU A 252 -0.08 -5.85 -1.07
N ASN A 253 0.78 -5.97 -2.08
CA ASN A 253 0.37 -6.17 -3.46
C ASN A 253 1.11 -7.38 -4.04
N TYR A 254 0.37 -8.44 -4.31
CA TYR A 254 0.78 -9.58 -5.11
C TYR A 254 0.09 -9.48 -6.47
N SER A 255 0.85 -9.57 -7.56
CA SER A 255 0.30 -9.65 -8.92
C SER A 255 1.15 -10.57 -9.76
N CYS A 256 0.60 -11.73 -10.15
CA CYS A 256 1.24 -12.70 -11.04
C CYS A 256 2.67 -13.06 -10.61
N GLY A 257 2.86 -13.42 -9.33
CA GLY A 257 4.17 -13.78 -8.78
C GLY A 257 5.00 -12.62 -8.22
N TYR A 258 4.70 -11.37 -8.58
CA TYR A 258 5.39 -10.20 -8.03
C TYR A 258 4.77 -9.77 -6.71
N ILE A 259 5.59 -9.63 -5.67
CA ILE A 259 5.18 -9.18 -4.34
C ILE A 259 5.85 -7.84 -4.06
N SER A 260 5.06 -6.86 -3.62
CA SER A 260 5.56 -5.59 -3.09
C SER A 260 4.86 -5.23 -1.80
N TRP A 261 5.58 -4.55 -0.92
CA TRP A 261 5.09 -4.07 0.37
C TRP A 261 5.29 -2.57 0.51
N GLU A 262 4.35 -1.89 1.16
CA GLU A 262 4.46 -0.47 1.47
C GLU A 262 3.88 -0.21 2.86
N ARG A 263 4.46 0.74 3.62
CA ARG A 263 3.87 1.15 4.90
C ARG A 263 2.70 2.09 4.64
N ILE A 264 1.59 1.86 5.34
CA ILE A 264 0.38 2.66 5.18
C ILE A 264 -0.22 3.03 6.53
N GLU A 265 -0.58 4.30 6.68
CA GLU A 265 -1.30 4.80 7.85
C GLU A 265 -2.79 4.41 7.74
N TYR A 266 -3.13 3.17 8.12
CA TYR A 266 -4.49 2.65 8.04
C TYR A 266 -4.97 2.10 9.40
N PRO A 267 -5.99 2.72 10.03
CA PRO A 267 -6.46 2.31 11.35
C PRO A 267 -7.43 1.11 11.34
N GLY A 268 -7.94 0.72 10.17
CA GLY A 268 -8.95 -0.31 10.07
C GLY A 268 -8.41 -1.74 10.24
N GLU A 269 -9.31 -2.71 10.06
CA GLU A 269 -8.98 -4.11 10.22
C GLU A 269 -8.21 -4.66 9.01
N PRO A 270 -7.23 -5.56 9.22
CA PRO A 270 -6.53 -6.23 8.13
C PRO A 270 -7.48 -6.99 7.22
N PHE A 271 -7.20 -6.96 5.93
CA PHE A 271 -7.89 -7.75 4.93
C PHE A 271 -6.92 -8.10 3.79
N LEU A 272 -7.20 -9.21 3.11
CA LEU A 272 -6.55 -9.59 1.86
C LEU A 272 -7.62 -10.02 0.88
N THR A 273 -7.70 -9.33 -0.24
CA THR A 273 -8.62 -9.63 -1.33
C THR A 273 -7.87 -10.37 -2.43
N PHE A 274 -8.32 -11.60 -2.70
CA PHE A 274 -7.75 -12.50 -3.69
C PHE A 274 -8.62 -12.48 -4.96
N ILE A 275 -7.97 -12.54 -6.13
CA ILE A 275 -8.64 -12.61 -7.43
C ILE A 275 -7.97 -13.69 -8.27
N GLY A 276 -8.77 -14.59 -8.84
CA GLY A 276 -8.29 -15.66 -9.71
C GLY A 276 -9.39 -16.29 -10.55
N GLU A 277 -9.03 -17.26 -11.38
CA GLU A 277 -9.96 -18.02 -12.26
C GLU A 277 -10.46 -19.34 -11.63
N MET A 278 -10.20 -19.53 -10.33
CA MET A 278 -10.60 -20.73 -9.59
C MET A 278 -11.13 -20.39 -8.20
N PRO A 279 -11.90 -21.28 -7.54
CA PRO A 279 -12.32 -21.10 -6.15
C PRO A 279 -11.13 -20.87 -5.22
N ILE A 280 -11.17 -19.78 -4.45
CA ILE A 280 -10.04 -19.32 -3.62
C ILE A 280 -10.10 -19.88 -2.19
N GLU A 281 -11.31 -20.04 -1.64
CA GLU A 281 -11.54 -20.44 -0.25
C GLU A 281 -10.71 -21.65 0.23
N PRO A 282 -10.50 -22.72 -0.56
CA PRO A 282 -9.70 -23.86 -0.13
C PRO A 282 -8.26 -23.52 0.28
N TYR A 283 -7.67 -22.47 -0.31
CA TYR A 283 -6.28 -22.07 -0.05
C TYR A 283 -6.12 -21.33 1.28
N PHE A 284 -7.21 -20.82 1.86
CA PHE A 284 -7.16 -20.11 3.16
C PHE A 284 -6.78 -21.03 4.32
N LYS A 285 -6.98 -22.34 4.20
CA LYS A 285 -6.58 -23.33 5.20
C LYS A 285 -5.06 -23.36 5.44
N ASN A 286 -4.28 -22.98 4.44
CA ASN A 286 -2.82 -22.92 4.51
C ASN A 286 -2.30 -21.52 4.83
N PHE A 287 -3.19 -20.57 5.16
CA PHE A 287 -2.77 -19.22 5.49
C PHE A 287 -1.89 -19.25 6.76
N PRO A 288 -0.77 -18.49 6.80
CA PRO A 288 0.14 -18.52 7.94
C PRO A 288 -0.55 -18.23 9.28
N LEU A 289 -0.01 -18.78 10.35
CA LEU A 289 -0.49 -18.50 11.70
C LEU A 289 0.03 -17.15 12.19
N SER A 290 -0.69 -16.53 13.12
CA SER A 290 -0.23 -15.27 13.70
C SER A 290 0.91 -15.51 14.69
N VAL A 291 1.85 -14.57 14.69
CA VAL A 291 2.98 -14.52 15.61
C VAL A 291 2.47 -14.31 17.03
N GLN A 292 2.97 -15.12 17.97
CA GLN A 292 2.64 -14.96 19.38
C GLN A 292 3.20 -13.64 19.91
N ARG A 293 2.44 -12.98 20.79
CA ARG A 293 2.71 -11.62 21.27
C ARG A 293 4.09 -11.47 21.91
N GLU A 294 4.59 -12.49 22.60
CA GLU A 294 5.88 -12.47 23.30
C GLU A 294 7.08 -12.28 22.36
N TYR A 295 6.99 -12.69 21.09
CA TYR A 295 8.08 -12.52 20.12
C TYR A 295 8.05 -11.14 19.42
N LEU A 296 6.99 -10.35 19.59
CA LEU A 296 6.84 -9.08 18.86
C LEU A 296 7.90 -8.04 19.25
N GLU A 297 8.39 -8.03 20.49
CA GLU A 297 9.48 -7.13 20.92
C GLU A 297 10.76 -7.36 20.11
N GLU A 298 11.12 -8.62 19.86
CA GLU A 298 12.34 -8.97 19.15
C GLU A 298 12.20 -8.75 17.64
N LEU A 299 11.02 -9.10 17.11
CA LEU A 299 10.74 -9.08 15.67
C LEU A 299 10.43 -7.68 15.12
N MET A 300 9.79 -6.81 15.91
CA MET A 300 9.44 -5.46 15.43
C MET A 300 10.67 -4.57 15.30
N LEU A 301 10.86 -4.01 14.10
CA LEU A 301 11.97 -3.11 13.81
C LEU A 301 11.59 -1.65 14.07
N PRO A 302 12.44 -0.87 14.78
CA PRO A 302 12.24 0.57 14.93
C PRO A 302 12.14 1.31 13.60
N LEU A 303 11.29 2.34 13.57
CA LEU A 303 11.09 3.19 12.39
C LEU A 303 12.23 4.21 12.19
N SER A 304 12.95 4.53 13.26
CA SER A 304 14.11 5.43 13.29
C SER A 304 15.42 4.64 13.42
N ALA A 305 16.56 5.34 13.35
CA ALA A 305 17.86 4.73 13.63
C ALA A 305 17.84 4.03 15.00
N PHE A 306 18.48 2.86 15.09
CA PHE A 306 18.54 2.08 16.31
C PHE A 306 19.90 1.41 16.49
N ASP A 307 20.22 1.02 17.72
CA ASP A 307 21.46 0.31 18.08
C ASP A 307 21.16 -0.98 18.85
N ARG A 308 21.94 -2.03 18.62
CA ARG A 308 21.84 -3.34 19.29
C ARG A 308 23.03 -3.65 20.19
N ARG A 309 24.10 -2.85 20.15
CA ARG A 309 25.31 -3.08 20.96
C ARG A 309 24.95 -3.00 22.46
N LYS A 310 25.72 -3.70 23.29
CA LYS A 310 25.45 -3.84 24.73
C LYS A 310 26.30 -2.89 25.58
N ASN A 311 25.87 -2.70 26.83
CA ASN A 311 26.62 -2.03 27.91
C ASN A 311 26.82 -0.50 27.76
N PHE A 312 25.92 0.18 27.05
CA PHE A 312 25.83 1.64 27.05
C PHE A 312 24.37 2.07 26.86
N ALA A 313 24.17 3.37 26.97
CA ALA A 313 22.90 4.03 26.78
C ALA A 313 23.08 5.30 25.92
N TYR A 314 21.97 5.86 25.46
CA TYR A 314 21.95 7.18 24.87
C TYR A 314 21.36 8.18 25.86
N LEU A 315 21.98 9.36 25.93
CA LEU A 315 21.45 10.54 26.59
C LEU A 315 21.70 11.72 25.67
N GLU A 316 20.62 12.38 25.24
CA GLU A 316 20.64 13.52 24.31
C GLU A 316 21.46 13.22 23.04
N GLY A 317 21.24 12.03 22.47
CA GLY A 317 21.96 11.55 21.28
C GLY A 317 23.42 11.13 21.50
N LYS A 318 23.96 11.26 22.72
CA LYS A 318 25.36 10.93 23.03
C LYS A 318 25.49 9.58 23.74
N PHE A 319 26.56 8.86 23.43
CA PHE A 319 26.93 7.64 24.13
C PHE A 319 27.31 7.93 25.58
N VAL A 320 26.68 7.22 26.51
CA VAL A 320 26.99 7.28 27.94
C VAL A 320 26.97 5.88 28.55
N SER A 321 27.66 5.70 29.69
CA SER A 321 27.50 4.47 30.48
C SER A 321 26.05 4.33 30.97
N GLU A 322 25.53 3.11 31.04
CA GLU A 322 24.19 2.82 31.55
C GLU A 322 23.97 3.40 32.95
N ARG A 323 24.97 3.28 33.85
CA ARG A 323 24.93 3.85 35.21
C ARG A 323 24.71 5.36 35.21
N LYS A 324 25.34 6.09 34.29
CA LYS A 324 25.16 7.55 34.15
C LYS A 324 23.75 7.85 33.65
N ALA A 325 23.28 7.14 32.61
CA ALA A 325 21.94 7.33 32.07
C ALA A 325 20.87 7.13 33.15
N VAL A 326 20.92 6.01 33.90
CA VAL A 326 20.00 5.75 35.01
C VAL A 326 19.99 6.90 36.03
N LYS A 327 21.17 7.35 36.48
CA LYS A 327 21.26 8.47 37.44
C LYS A 327 20.60 9.75 36.93
N GLU A 328 20.82 10.10 35.66
CA GLU A 328 20.21 11.30 35.06
C GLU A 328 18.69 11.13 34.89
N THR A 329 18.21 9.94 34.52
CA THR A 329 16.77 9.63 34.49
C THR A 329 16.11 9.90 35.84
N PHE A 330 16.71 9.43 36.94
CA PHE A 330 16.16 9.65 38.28
C PHE A 330 16.14 11.12 38.68
N LYS A 331 17.21 11.87 38.36
CA LYS A 331 17.26 13.31 38.66
C LYS A 331 16.15 14.07 37.92
N LEU A 332 15.89 13.71 36.66
CA LEU A 332 14.84 14.29 35.85
C LEU A 332 13.44 13.96 36.39
N LEU A 333 13.14 12.67 36.60
CA LEU A 333 11.82 12.20 37.03
C LEU A 333 11.43 12.69 38.44
N LYS A 334 12.40 13.04 39.29
CA LYS A 334 12.14 13.67 40.60
C LYS A 334 11.71 15.14 40.51
N LYS A 335 12.07 15.83 39.43
CA LYS A 335 11.89 17.28 39.27
C LYS A 335 10.76 17.64 38.32
N THR A 336 10.39 16.72 37.41
CA THR A 336 9.49 17.02 36.30
C THR A 336 8.33 16.03 36.27
N PRO A 337 7.07 16.51 36.17
CA PRO A 337 5.93 15.64 35.91
C PRO A 337 6.12 14.84 34.63
N TYR A 338 5.80 13.55 34.68
CA TYR A 338 5.96 12.62 33.56
C TYR A 338 4.74 11.71 33.43
N LEU A 339 4.50 11.28 32.20
CA LEU A 339 3.45 10.33 31.81
C LEU A 339 4.10 9.01 31.41
N ILE A 340 3.60 7.91 31.95
CA ILE A 340 4.10 6.57 31.64
C ILE A 340 3.24 5.96 30.54
N VAL A 341 3.87 5.41 29.52
CA VAL A 341 3.21 4.67 28.45
C VAL A 341 3.74 3.24 28.46
N THR A 342 2.85 2.26 28.63
CA THR A 342 3.24 0.88 28.91
C THR A 342 2.27 -0.14 28.33
N GLN A 343 2.67 -1.41 28.28
CA GLN A 343 1.78 -2.54 28.02
C GLN A 343 1.44 -3.23 29.35
N LYS A 344 0.14 -3.31 29.67
CA LYS A 344 -0.49 -3.88 30.88
C LYS A 344 0.40 -4.86 31.68
N ASN A 345 1.10 -4.34 32.71
CA ASN A 345 1.66 -5.07 33.85
C ASN A 345 2.45 -4.11 34.76
N SER A 346 1.75 -3.19 35.41
CA SER A 346 2.45 -2.31 36.34
C SER A 346 1.51 -1.69 37.36
N SER A 347 1.86 -1.88 38.63
CA SER A 347 1.32 -1.31 39.86
C SER A 347 1.63 0.19 39.98
N PHE A 348 1.42 0.96 38.91
CA PHE A 348 1.58 2.41 38.93
C PHE A 348 0.29 3.11 39.39
N PRO A 349 0.39 4.27 40.05
CA PRO A 349 -0.78 5.09 40.36
C PRO A 349 -1.48 5.56 39.06
N ASP A 350 -2.76 5.19 38.93
CA ASP A 350 -3.56 5.20 37.69
C ASP A 350 -3.62 6.53 36.91
N ARG A 351 -3.40 7.68 37.56
CA ARG A 351 -3.60 9.00 36.91
C ARG A 351 -2.49 9.41 35.92
N ARG A 352 -1.29 8.83 36.01
CA ARG A 352 -0.11 9.19 35.19
C ARG A 352 0.33 8.07 34.25
N VAL A 353 -0.58 7.16 33.91
CA VAL A 353 -0.28 5.96 33.12
C VAL A 353 -1.25 5.85 31.97
N ILE A 354 -0.74 5.55 30.79
CA ILE A 354 -1.51 5.09 29.64
C ILE A 354 -1.06 3.67 29.33
N SER A 355 -1.99 2.72 29.46
CA SER A 355 -1.75 1.33 29.11
C SER A 355 -2.31 1.03 27.73
N LEU A 356 -1.46 0.60 26.81
CA LEU A 356 -1.89 0.11 25.51
C LEU A 356 -2.67 -1.20 25.68
N LYS A 357 -3.87 -1.27 25.09
CA LYS A 357 -4.71 -2.46 25.09
C LYS A 357 -4.11 -3.56 24.20
N ASP A 358 -3.63 -3.16 23.03
CA ASP A 358 -2.93 -3.97 22.06
C ASP A 358 -1.86 -3.13 21.34
N LEU A 359 -1.22 -3.68 20.32
CA LEU A 359 -0.19 -3.00 19.53
C LEU A 359 -0.71 -2.58 18.14
N THR A 360 -2.03 -2.52 17.96
CA THR A 360 -2.62 -2.16 16.67
C THR A 360 -2.44 -0.67 16.40
N TYR A 361 -2.37 -0.31 15.12
CA TYR A 361 -2.20 1.08 14.70
C TYR A 361 -3.32 2.01 15.21
N SER A 362 -4.57 1.52 15.26
CA SER A 362 -5.67 2.28 15.86
C SER A 362 -5.39 2.63 17.33
N THR A 363 -4.94 1.65 18.12
CA THR A 363 -4.57 1.89 19.52
C THR A 363 -3.42 2.89 19.64
N LEU A 364 -2.45 2.87 18.73
CA LEU A 364 -1.36 3.84 18.72
C LEU A 364 -1.87 5.26 18.44
N LEU A 365 -2.75 5.44 17.46
CA LEU A 365 -3.36 6.73 17.13
C LEU A 365 -4.21 7.28 18.28
N ASP A 366 -5.00 6.42 18.94
CA ASP A 366 -5.81 6.83 20.08
C ASP A 366 -4.94 7.19 21.29
N THR A 367 -3.87 6.43 21.51
CA THR A 367 -2.87 6.73 22.55
C THR A 367 -2.16 8.06 22.27
N GLU A 368 -1.79 8.33 21.03
CA GLU A 368 -1.19 9.61 20.62
C GLU A 368 -2.11 10.79 20.94
N LYS A 369 -3.39 10.69 20.56
CA LYS A 369 -4.41 11.70 20.89
C LYS A 369 -4.61 11.86 22.39
N GLU A 370 -4.53 10.77 23.16
CA GLU A 370 -4.62 10.84 24.61
C GLU A 370 -3.40 11.57 25.19
N ILE A 371 -2.18 11.23 24.76
CA ILE A 371 -0.94 11.89 25.20
C ILE A 371 -0.99 13.40 24.93
N LEU A 372 -1.48 13.82 23.76
CA LEU A 372 -1.59 15.23 23.40
C LEU A 372 -2.54 16.04 24.29
N LYS A 373 -3.47 15.39 24.99
CA LYS A 373 -4.37 16.04 25.97
C LYS A 373 -3.77 16.15 27.36
N ARG A 374 -2.62 15.53 27.60
CA ARG A 374 -1.97 15.47 28.91
C ARG A 374 -0.99 16.64 29.08
N PRO A 375 -0.91 17.26 30.28
CA PRO A 375 -0.03 18.40 30.53
C PRO A 375 1.46 18.03 30.65
N GLU A 376 1.79 16.76 30.90
CA GLU A 376 3.17 16.31 31.09
C GLU A 376 4.00 16.44 29.81
N LYS A 377 5.23 16.96 29.93
CA LYS A 377 6.16 17.13 28.81
C LYS A 377 7.25 16.07 28.74
N VAL A 378 7.23 15.10 29.67
CA VAL A 378 8.14 13.96 29.71
C VAL A 378 7.31 12.68 29.53
N LEU A 379 7.68 11.86 28.57
CA LEU A 379 7.04 10.57 28.29
C LEU A 379 8.00 9.43 28.65
N LEU A 380 7.56 8.51 29.48
CA LEU A 380 8.30 7.34 29.93
C LEU A 380 7.71 6.08 29.29
N PHE A 381 8.36 5.58 28.24
CA PHE A 381 7.98 4.34 27.57
C PHE A 381 8.69 3.14 28.19
N MET A 382 7.91 2.16 28.65
CA MET A 382 8.42 0.96 29.31
C MET A 382 7.55 -0.24 28.94
N ASN A 383 8.13 -1.45 28.94
CA ASN A 383 7.42 -2.70 28.62
C ASN A 383 6.67 -2.62 27.28
N LEU A 384 7.28 -1.99 26.28
CA LEU A 384 6.73 -1.82 24.95
C LEU A 384 7.83 -2.14 23.94
N PRO A 385 7.47 -2.80 22.80
CA PRO A 385 8.36 -2.92 21.66
C PRO A 385 9.07 -1.62 21.37
N SER A 386 10.39 -1.67 21.31
CA SER A 386 11.21 -0.49 20.99
C SER A 386 10.74 0.17 19.68
N ALA A 387 10.20 -0.61 18.75
CA ALA A 387 9.57 -0.12 17.54
C ALA A 387 8.30 0.72 17.75
N ILE A 388 7.46 0.35 18.72
CA ILE A 388 6.27 1.10 19.12
C ILE A 388 6.70 2.42 19.75
N THR A 389 7.73 2.41 20.60
CA THR A 389 8.30 3.66 21.12
C THR A 389 8.86 4.54 19.99
N SER A 390 9.53 3.94 19.01
CA SER A 390 10.03 4.67 17.85
C SER A 390 8.92 5.29 17.00
N TYR A 391 7.71 4.72 16.98
CA TYR A 391 6.53 5.35 16.35
C TYR A 391 6.17 6.67 17.04
N PHE A 392 5.96 6.62 18.37
CA PHE A 392 5.65 7.82 19.14
C PHE A 392 6.77 8.84 19.08
N LEU A 393 8.03 8.39 19.03
CA LEU A 393 9.16 9.27 18.88
C LEU A 393 9.07 10.11 17.60
N GLN A 394 8.80 9.49 16.44
CA GLN A 394 8.67 10.25 15.20
C GLN A 394 7.53 11.28 15.22
N LYS A 395 6.43 10.97 15.93
CA LYS A 395 5.26 11.85 16.00
C LYS A 395 5.37 12.95 17.06
N LEU A 396 6.03 12.68 18.19
CA LEU A 396 5.96 13.50 19.40
C LEU A 396 7.30 14.14 19.83
N TYR A 397 8.43 13.84 19.17
CA TYR A 397 9.76 14.31 19.61
C TYR A 397 9.91 15.84 19.74
N LYS A 398 9.09 16.63 19.02
CA LYS A 398 9.17 18.10 19.06
C LYS A 398 8.60 18.68 20.35
N ASP A 399 7.56 18.04 20.88
CA ASP A 399 6.77 18.57 22.00
C ASP A 399 7.07 17.87 23.33
N TYR A 400 7.75 16.73 23.27
CA TYR A 400 7.97 15.85 24.43
C TYR A 400 9.41 15.38 24.55
N MET A 401 9.87 15.32 25.79
CA MET A 401 11.10 14.64 26.17
C MET A 401 10.82 13.15 26.35
N ILE A 402 11.28 12.33 25.40
CA ILE A 402 10.97 10.90 25.36
C ILE A 402 12.07 10.07 26.02
N ILE A 403 11.69 9.32 27.04
CA ILE A 403 12.50 8.36 27.75
C ILE A 403 12.08 6.96 27.30
N HIS A 404 13.00 6.24 26.67
CA HIS A 404 12.82 4.87 26.20
C HIS A 404 13.54 3.87 27.11
N ILE A 405 12.79 2.89 27.59
CA ILE A 405 13.30 1.74 28.34
C ILE A 405 12.85 0.48 27.59
N GLY A 406 13.73 -0.03 26.75
CA GLY A 406 13.46 -1.19 25.90
C GLY A 406 14.24 -2.43 26.33
N GLU A 407 13.95 -3.56 25.69
CA GLU A 407 14.67 -4.82 25.95
C GLU A 407 15.64 -5.18 24.83
N SER A 408 15.29 -4.86 23.59
CA SER A 408 16.02 -5.32 22.40
C SER A 408 16.90 -4.24 21.76
N TYR A 409 16.38 -3.01 21.65
CA TYR A 409 17.01 -1.95 20.87
C TYR A 409 17.24 -0.69 21.72
N LEU A 410 18.22 0.12 21.32
CA LEU A 410 18.39 1.50 21.78
C LEU A 410 17.95 2.44 20.67
N LEU A 411 17.37 3.58 21.05
CA LEU A 411 16.85 4.61 20.16
C LEU A 411 17.66 5.91 20.36
N PRO A 412 18.64 6.23 19.50
CA PRO A 412 19.51 7.39 19.67
C PRO A 412 18.78 8.73 19.65
N GLN A 413 17.63 8.80 18.97
CA GLN A 413 16.82 10.01 18.90
C GLN A 413 16.03 10.30 20.18
N ALA A 414 15.91 9.32 21.08
CA ALA A 414 15.23 9.54 22.36
C ALA A 414 16.08 10.46 23.22
N TYR A 415 15.44 11.29 24.05
CA TYR A 415 16.15 12.09 25.05
C TYR A 415 17.01 11.18 25.93
N LEU A 416 16.45 10.03 26.32
CA LEU A 416 17.18 8.98 26.99
C LEU A 416 16.74 7.62 26.45
N SER A 417 17.69 6.73 26.20
CA SER A 417 17.43 5.36 25.78
C SER A 417 18.32 4.40 26.56
N ILE A 418 17.70 3.49 27.32
CA ILE A 418 18.38 2.46 28.11
C ILE A 418 17.79 1.10 27.77
N ARG A 419 18.62 0.06 27.83
CA ARG A 419 18.19 -1.31 27.65
C ARG A 419 18.16 -2.09 28.96
N LEU A 420 17.06 -2.78 29.22
CA LEU A 420 16.89 -3.71 30.34
C LEU A 420 16.96 -5.16 29.85
N ASP A 421 18.15 -5.56 29.39
CA ASP A 421 18.41 -6.85 28.73
C ASP A 421 18.84 -7.98 29.68
N THR A 422 18.87 -7.73 30.99
CA THR A 422 19.28 -8.73 32.00
C THR A 422 18.35 -8.68 33.21
N PRO A 423 18.11 -9.82 33.89
CA PRO A 423 17.32 -9.87 35.12
C PRO A 423 17.85 -8.92 36.21
N GLU A 424 19.17 -8.77 36.31
CA GLU A 424 19.82 -7.87 37.27
C GLU A 424 19.48 -6.40 36.98
N LYS A 425 19.52 -5.98 35.71
CA LYS A 425 19.12 -4.63 35.30
C LYS A 425 17.64 -4.38 35.55
N LYS A 426 16.77 -5.35 35.22
CA LYS A 426 15.32 -5.27 35.48
C LYS A 426 15.04 -5.13 36.98
N LYS A 427 15.68 -5.94 37.83
CA LYS A 427 15.55 -5.87 39.29
C LYS A 427 16.11 -4.55 39.86
N ALA A 428 17.26 -4.08 39.37
CA ALA A 428 17.82 -2.80 39.76
C ALA A 428 16.89 -1.64 39.40
N TRP A 429 16.28 -1.69 38.21
CA TRP A 429 15.27 -0.72 37.78
C TRP A 429 14.03 -0.75 38.68
N GLN A 430 13.48 -1.93 38.98
CA GLN A 430 12.33 -2.09 39.87
C GLN A 430 12.57 -1.54 41.27
N ASN A 431 13.72 -1.87 41.87
CA ASN A 431 14.09 -1.41 43.20
C ASN A 431 14.20 0.12 43.27
N LEU A 432 14.62 0.78 42.20
CA LEU A 432 14.82 2.23 42.20
C LEU A 432 13.51 3.04 42.13
N PHE A 433 12.41 2.42 41.69
CA PHE A 433 11.10 3.07 41.58
C PHE A 433 10.10 2.67 42.67
N ASN A 434 10.51 1.83 43.64
CA ASN A 434 9.60 1.23 44.63
C ASN A 434 8.39 0.52 43.97
N PHE A 435 8.61 -0.18 42.85
CA PHE A 435 7.57 -1.03 42.27
C PHE A 435 7.41 -2.27 43.16
N THR A 436 6.40 -2.25 44.03
CA THR A 436 5.86 -3.48 44.64
C THR A 436 4.92 -4.19 43.68
#